data_AF-A0A1H9W4T1-F1
#
_entry.id   AF-A0A1H9W4T1-F1
#
_cell.length_a   1.000
_cell.length_b   1.000
_cell.length_c   1.000
_cell.angle_alpha   90.00
_cell.angle_beta   90.00
_cell.angle_gamma   90.00
#
_symmetry.space_group_name_H-M   'P 1'
#
loop_
_entity.id
_entity.type
_entity.pdbx_description
1 polymer ?
#
loop_
_entity_poly.entity_id
_entity_poly.type
_entity_poly.pdbx_seq_one_letter_code
_entity_poly.pdbx_strand_id
1 'polypeptide(L)' 'MTGVARLRRLWERARLRRPGGDRGMSTAEYAMGTLAAVALAAVLYKVVTSGAVSAQLQSLVERALSAPF' A
#
# COMPACT_ATOMS: atom_id res chain seq x y z
N MET A 1 -19.88 43.12 -8.35
CA MET A 1 -19.69 42.27 -7.14
C MET A 1 -20.51 40.97 -7.13
N THR A 2 -21.20 40.59 -8.22
CA THR A 2 -22.12 39.43 -8.27
C THR A 2 -21.49 38.14 -8.82
N GLY A 3 -20.38 38.24 -9.56
CA GLY A 3 -19.71 37.08 -10.20
C GLY A 3 -19.02 36.14 -9.21
N VAL A 4 -18.29 36.70 -8.24
CA VAL A 4 -17.58 35.91 -7.21
C VAL A 4 -18.57 35.14 -6.33
N ALA A 5 -19.69 35.77 -5.97
CA ALA A 5 -20.75 35.11 -5.20
C ALA A 5 -21.40 33.94 -5.95
N ARG A 6 -21.51 34.04 -7.29
CA ARG A 6 -22.05 32.95 -8.13
C ARG A 6 -21.03 31.80 -8.26
N LEU A 7 -19.77 32.11 -8.50
CA LEU A 7 -18.66 31.13 -8.54
C LEU A 7 -18.52 30.38 -7.22
N ARG A 8 -18.61 31.09 -6.08
CA ARG A 8 -18.52 30.47 -4.75
C ARG A 8 -19.68 29.51 -4.50
N ARG A 9 -20.90 29.91 -4.84
CA ARG A 9 -22.09 29.04 -4.73
C ARG A 9 -22.02 27.81 -5.65
N LEU A 10 -21.44 27.94 -6.83
CA LEU A 10 -21.22 26.81 -7.74
C LEU A 10 -20.16 25.85 -7.19
N TRP A 11 -19.07 26.38 -6.62
CA TRP A 11 -18.04 25.59 -5.95
C TRP A 11 -18.56 24.87 -4.70
N GLU A 12 -19.36 25.55 -3.87
CA GLU A 12 -20.02 24.95 -2.70
C GLU A 12 -21.01 23.84 -3.15
N ARG A 13 -21.80 24.07 -4.20
CA ARG A 13 -22.68 23.05 -4.78
C ARG A 13 -21.91 21.89 -5.41
N ALA A 14 -20.75 22.12 -6.01
CA ALA A 14 -19.90 21.05 -6.55
C ALA A 14 -19.26 20.21 -5.44
N ARG A 15 -18.84 20.84 -4.33
CA ARG A 15 -18.36 20.14 -3.13
C ARG A 15 -19.46 19.28 -2.48
N LEU A 16 -20.68 19.79 -2.42
CA LEU A 16 -21.84 19.06 -1.88
C LEU A 16 -22.39 17.99 -2.83
N ARG A 17 -22.15 18.12 -4.14
CA ARG A 17 -22.51 17.13 -5.17
C ARG A 17 -21.35 16.19 -5.50
N ARG A 18 -20.58 15.73 -4.51
CA ARG A 18 -19.70 14.57 -4.71
C ARG A 18 -20.62 13.36 -4.94
N PRO A 19 -20.75 12.80 -6.16
CA PRO A 19 -21.80 11.81 -6.48
C PRO A 19 -21.61 10.45 -5.78
N GLY A 20 -20.65 10.34 -4.87
CA GLY A 20 -20.31 9.14 -4.11
C GLY A 20 -19.49 9.50 -2.88
N GLY A 21 -19.93 10.49 -2.09
CA GLY A 21 -19.26 10.97 -0.88
C GLY A 21 -18.78 9.84 0.06
N ASP A 22 -19.59 8.78 0.20
CA ASP A 22 -19.22 7.58 0.98
C ASP A 22 -18.79 6.40 0.09
N ARG A 23 -19.44 6.18 -1.07
CA ARG A 23 -19.13 5.02 -1.93
C ARG A 23 -17.71 5.03 -2.48
N GLY A 24 -17.21 6.20 -2.89
CA GLY A 24 -15.84 6.35 -3.40
C GLY A 24 -14.79 6.39 -2.28
N MET A 25 -15.18 6.78 -1.07
CA MET A 25 -14.31 6.75 0.11
C MET A 25 -14.09 5.29 0.53
N SER A 26 -15.14 4.48 0.61
CA SER A 26 -15.02 3.05 0.92
C SER A 26 -14.28 2.26 -0.18
N THR A 27 -14.52 2.50 -1.47
CA THR A 27 -13.76 1.78 -2.54
C THR A 27 -12.27 2.14 -2.53
N ALA A 28 -11.92 3.41 -2.25
CA ALA A 28 -10.53 3.82 -2.13
C ALA A 28 -9.84 3.21 -0.92
N GLU A 29 -10.54 3.10 0.22
CA GLU A 29 -10.02 2.43 1.43
C GLU A 29 -9.66 0.96 1.14
N TYR A 30 -10.56 0.21 0.50
CA TYR A 30 -10.28 -1.18 0.14
C TYR A 30 -9.15 -1.31 -0.88
N ALA A 31 -9.10 -0.45 -1.90
CA ALA A 31 -8.03 -0.46 -2.89
C ALA A 31 -6.67 -0.13 -2.25
N MET A 32 -6.61 0.87 -1.39
CA MET A 32 -5.39 1.24 -0.66
C MET A 32 -4.96 0.16 0.32
N GLY A 33 -5.90 -0.55 0.95
CA GLY A 33 -5.60 -1.71 1.80
C GLY A 33 -4.86 -2.81 1.03
N THR A 34 -5.34 -3.17 -0.16
CA THR A 34 -4.65 -4.13 -1.03
C THR A 34 -3.29 -3.61 -1.51
N LEU A 35 -3.19 -2.34 -1.90
CA LEU A 35 -1.92 -1.74 -2.32
C LEU A 35 -0.89 -1.74 -1.18
N ALA A 36 -1.30 -1.43 0.05
CA ALA A 36 -0.43 -1.49 1.22
C ALA A 36 0.05 -2.92 1.49
N ALA A 37 -0.85 -3.91 1.42
CA ALA A 37 -0.49 -5.31 1.59
C ALA A 37 0.50 -5.80 0.52
N VAL A 38 0.25 -5.45 -0.75
CA VAL A 38 1.13 -5.81 -1.87
C VAL A 38 2.49 -5.12 -1.75
N ALA A 39 2.53 -3.85 -1.35
CA ALA A 39 3.79 -3.13 -1.12
C ALA A 39 4.61 -3.78 0.00
N LEU A 40 3.98 -4.14 1.11
CA LEU A 40 4.64 -4.88 2.19
C LEU A 40 5.17 -6.24 1.71
N ALA A 41 4.35 -6.99 0.97
CA ALA A 41 4.75 -8.29 0.40
C ALA A 41 5.94 -8.15 -0.55
N ALA A 42 5.98 -7.11 -1.38
CA ALA A 42 7.09 -6.83 -2.27
C ALA A 42 8.40 -6.54 -1.51
N VAL A 43 8.32 -5.75 -0.43
CA VAL A 43 9.47 -5.49 0.44
C VAL A 43 9.95 -6.79 1.11
N LEU A 44 9.04 -7.59 1.67
CA LEU A 44 9.38 -8.88 2.28
C LEU A 44 10.00 -9.84 1.28
N TYR A 45 9.48 -9.90 0.05
CA TYR A 45 10.07 -10.69 -1.02
C TYR A 45 11.52 -10.29 -1.25
N LYS A 46 11.81 -8.98 -1.39
CA LYS A 46 13.18 -8.49 -1.56
C LYS A 46 14.10 -8.83 -0.39
N VAL A 47 13.59 -8.82 0.85
CA VAL A 47 14.35 -9.21 2.04
C VAL A 47 14.68 -10.70 2.00
N VAL A 48 13.67 -11.55 1.78
CA VAL A 48 13.84 -13.01 1.80
C VAL A 48 14.68 -13.50 0.63
N THR A 49 14.59 -12.84 -0.53
CA THR A 49 15.44 -13.14 -1.70
C THR A 49 16.77 -12.37 -1.70
N SER A 50 17.12 -11.69 -0.60
CA SER A 50 18.39 -10.97 -0.52
C SER A 50 19.56 -11.94 -0.33
N GLY A 51 20.73 -11.57 -0.86
CA GLY A 51 21.94 -12.38 -0.68
C GLY A 51 22.32 -12.61 0.78
N ALA A 52 22.04 -11.65 1.67
CA ALA A 52 22.28 -11.81 3.10
C ALA A 52 21.44 -12.94 3.71
N VAL A 53 20.14 -13.01 3.40
CA VAL A 53 19.27 -14.09 3.88
C VAL A 53 19.67 -15.43 3.28
N SER A 54 19.95 -15.49 1.98
CA SER A 54 20.41 -16.72 1.33
C SER A 54 21.73 -17.24 1.91
N ALA A 55 22.70 -16.37 2.17
CA ALA A 55 23.99 -16.75 2.77
C ALA A 55 23.83 -17.29 4.20
N GLN A 56 22.96 -16.68 5.00
CA GLN A 56 22.66 -17.18 6.35
C GLN A 56 21.99 -18.55 6.30
N LEU A 57 20.99 -18.73 5.43
CA LEU A 57 20.34 -20.03 5.25
C LEU A 57 21.34 -21.10 4.78
N GLN A 58 22.22 -20.75 3.84
CA GLN A 58 23.28 -21.66 3.39
C GLN A 58 24.20 -22.06 4.56
N SER A 59 24.67 -21.10 5.36
CA SER A 59 25.49 -21.39 6.54
C SER A 59 24.78 -22.29 7.55
N LEU A 60 23.48 -22.09 7.78
CA LEU A 60 22.68 -22.95 8.64
C LEU A 60 22.62 -24.39 8.11
N VAL A 61 22.42 -24.56 6.80
CA VAL A 61 22.37 -25.88 6.15
C VAL A 61 23.73 -26.57 6.20
N GLU A 62 24.81 -25.88 5.89
CA GLU A 62 26.18 -26.42 5.96
C GLU A 62 26.53 -26.90 7.37
N ARG A 63 26.16 -26.12 8.39
CA ARG A 63 26.32 -26.54 9.79
C ARG A 63 25.50 -27.77 10.14
N ALA A 64 24.26 -27.86 9.66
CA ALA A 64 23.41 -29.02 9.90
C ALA A 64 23.97 -30.29 9.25
N LEU A 65 24.55 -30.17 8.05
CA LEU A 65 25.19 -31.27 7.33
C LEU A 65 26.55 -31.67 7.91
N SER A 66 27.28 -30.71 8.51
CA SER A 66 28.59 -30.95 9.15
C SER A 66 28.47 -31.45 10.59
N ALA A 67 27.25 -31.54 11.13
CA ALA A 67 27.03 -32.11 12.45
C ALA A 67 27.41 -33.60 12.42
N PRO A 68 28.28 -34.08 13.33
CA PRO A 68 28.59 -35.50 13.41
C PRO A 68 27.31 -36.27 13.73
N PHE A 69 27.02 -37.29 12.93
CA PHE A 69 25.92 -38.23 13.16
C PHE A 69 26.20 -39.13 14.36
#